data_AF-A0A8T3T569-F1
#
_entry.id   AF-A0A8T3T569-F1
#
_cell.length_a   1.000
_cell.length_b   1.000
_cell.length_c   1.000
_cell.angle_alpha   90.00
_cell.angle_beta   90.00
_cell.angle_gamma   90.00
#
_symmetry.space_group_name_H-M   'P 1'
#
loop_
_entity.id
_entity.type
_entity.pdbx_description
1 polymer ?
#
loop_
_entity_poly.entity_id
_entity_poly.type
_entity_poly.pdbx_seq_one_letter_code
_entity_poly.pdbx_strand_id
1 'polypeptide(L)'
;MRVYRLEPLDTDAIGAIVDRALADPERGLDGRVRLTDEGRVTLLDLSGGDARQALNTLQSAAVTAGDSEIGPEAVAEAAQQRLLAYDRVGDQHYEATSAFIKSMRGNDPDAALYWLASMVAAGEDPTFIARRIVIAASEDVGNADPRALQLAVAAMQATEMIGLPEAQYALAQAASYVASAPKSNRAGAAYFAALAEVEEHGRLPVPLHLRPSSHRRLAREQGYGRGYLYPHDYADADVDQEYLPDALVGRVFYEPSEEGLELKIGERLARLRRQRLEARRAGGDPG
;
A
#
# COMPACT_ATOMS: atom_id res chain seq x y z
N MET A 1 7.99 13.49 -12.70
CA MET A 1 6.74 12.71 -12.83
C MET A 1 5.73 13.57 -13.58
N ARG A 2 5.31 13.17 -14.78
CA ARG A 2 4.23 13.85 -15.50
C ARG A 2 2.92 13.17 -15.10
N VAL A 3 1.98 13.96 -14.57
CA VAL A 3 0.63 13.49 -14.24
C VAL A 3 -0.25 13.80 -15.45
N TYR A 4 -0.95 12.78 -15.94
CA TYR A 4 -1.93 12.93 -17.01
C TYR A 4 -3.32 12.79 -16.41
N ARG A 5 -4.20 13.72 -16.78
CA ARG A 5 -5.63 13.64 -16.48
C ARG A 5 -6.30 12.93 -17.65
N LEU A 6 -6.94 11.80 -17.36
CA LEU A 6 -7.77 11.09 -18.32
C LEU A 6 -9.22 11.54 -18.12
N GLU A 7 -9.92 11.73 -19.23
CA GLU A 7 -11.36 12.04 -19.25
C GLU A 7 -12.14 10.76 -19.62
N PRO A 8 -13.41 10.66 -19.22
CA PRO A 8 -14.30 9.58 -19.67
C PRO A 8 -14.35 9.51 -21.20
N LEU A 9 -14.51 8.30 -21.73
CA LEU A 9 -14.68 8.11 -23.16
C LEU A 9 -16.06 8.64 -23.59
N ASP A 10 -16.13 9.21 -24.78
CA ASP A 10 -17.41 9.53 -25.39
C ASP A 10 -18.12 8.26 -25.89
N THR A 11 -19.41 8.41 -26.17
CA THR A 11 -20.29 7.33 -26.62
C THR A 11 -19.78 6.65 -27.89
N ASP A 12 -19.15 7.41 -28.81
CA ASP A 12 -18.62 6.88 -30.06
C ASP A 12 -17.38 6.03 -29.83
N ALA A 13 -16.48 6.46 -28.94
CA ALA A 13 -15.28 5.72 -28.57
C ALA A 13 -15.61 4.41 -27.85
N ILE A 14 -16.60 4.42 -26.95
CA ILE A 14 -17.08 3.18 -26.32
C ILE A 14 -17.75 2.28 -27.36
N GLY A 15 -18.56 2.86 -28.25
CA GLY A 15 -19.17 2.14 -29.37
C GLY A 15 -18.14 1.40 -30.22
N ALA A 16 -17.05 2.08 -30.60
CA ALA A 16 -15.96 1.47 -31.36
C ALA A 16 -15.24 0.33 -30.61
N ILE A 17 -15.17 0.41 -29.27
CA ILE A 17 -14.61 -0.67 -28.43
C ILE A 17 -15.56 -1.86 -28.40
N VAL A 18 -16.86 -1.63 -28.25
CA VAL A 18 -17.92 -2.66 -28.30
C VAL A 18 -17.92 -3.38 -29.65
N ASP A 19 -17.88 -2.62 -30.74
CA ASP A 19 -17.89 -3.19 -32.10
C ASP A 19 -16.65 -4.07 -32.34
N ARG A 20 -15.49 -3.64 -31.81
CA ARG A 20 -14.26 -4.45 -31.85
C ARG A 20 -14.39 -5.74 -31.05
N ALA A 21 -14.98 -5.69 -29.85
CA ALA A 21 -15.18 -6.86 -29.02
C ALA A 21 -16.19 -7.85 -29.63
N LEU A 22 -17.21 -7.36 -30.35
CA LEU A 22 -18.15 -8.21 -31.08
C LEU A 22 -17.46 -8.96 -32.24
N ALA A 23 -16.56 -8.29 -32.96
CA ALA A 23 -15.96 -8.82 -34.19
C ALA A 23 -14.62 -9.55 -34.01
N ASP A 24 -13.87 -9.33 -32.93
CA ASP A 24 -12.53 -9.92 -32.74
C ASP A 24 -12.65 -11.46 -32.54
N PRO A 25 -12.02 -12.27 -33.40
CA PRO A 25 -12.13 -13.74 -33.35
C PRO A 25 -11.28 -14.39 -32.26
N GLU A 26 -10.22 -13.71 -31.79
CA GLU A 26 -9.27 -14.28 -30.82
C GLU A 26 -9.56 -13.83 -29.38
N ARG A 27 -9.97 -12.58 -29.21
CA ARG A 27 -10.16 -11.92 -27.91
C ARG A 27 -11.58 -11.41 -27.69
N GLY A 28 -12.45 -11.58 -28.68
CA GLY A 28 -13.83 -11.11 -28.68
C GLY A 28 -14.84 -12.23 -28.82
N LEU A 29 -16.00 -11.88 -29.36
CA LEU A 29 -17.15 -12.76 -29.47
C LEU A 29 -17.25 -13.44 -30.85
N ASP A 30 -16.31 -13.16 -31.77
CA ASP A 30 -16.23 -13.80 -33.10
C ASP A 30 -17.54 -13.72 -33.90
N GLY A 31 -18.31 -12.64 -33.73
CA GLY A 31 -19.61 -12.46 -34.37
C GLY A 31 -20.68 -13.49 -33.96
N ARG A 32 -20.45 -14.29 -32.91
CA ARG A 32 -21.39 -15.32 -32.44
C ARG A 32 -22.67 -14.76 -31.84
N VAL A 33 -22.62 -13.51 -31.37
CA VAL A 33 -23.78 -12.80 -30.84
C VAL A 33 -24.02 -11.53 -31.64
N ARG A 34 -25.29 -11.17 -31.78
CA ARG A 34 -25.72 -9.94 -32.45
C ARG A 34 -26.26 -8.96 -31.42
N LEU A 35 -25.62 -7.82 -31.25
CA LEU A 35 -26.16 -6.72 -30.44
C LEU A 35 -27.16 -5.94 -31.28
N THR A 36 -28.39 -5.73 -30.78
CA THR A 36 -29.38 -4.89 -31.51
C THR A 36 -29.03 -3.42 -31.38
N ASP A 37 -29.59 -2.57 -32.25
CA ASP A 37 -29.37 -1.12 -32.19
C ASP A 37 -29.90 -0.55 -30.86
N GLU A 38 -31.04 -1.02 -30.37
CA GLU A 38 -31.63 -0.62 -29.09
C GLU A 38 -30.83 -1.17 -27.90
N GLY A 39 -30.30 -2.39 -28.01
CA GLY A 39 -29.38 -2.98 -27.03
C GLY A 39 -28.07 -2.21 -26.95
N ARG A 40 -27.55 -1.75 -28.09
CA ARG A 40 -26.36 -0.92 -28.18
C ARG A 40 -26.56 0.43 -27.50
N VAL A 41 -27.68 1.11 -27.77
CA VAL A 41 -28.02 2.38 -27.07
C VAL A 41 -28.05 2.16 -25.56
N THR A 42 -28.76 1.13 -25.11
CA THR A 42 -28.89 0.80 -23.68
C THR A 42 -27.54 0.50 -23.04
N LEU A 43 -26.68 -0.27 -23.71
CA LEU A 43 -25.34 -0.63 -23.24
C LEU A 43 -24.44 0.60 -23.08
N LEU A 44 -24.48 1.50 -24.06
CA LEU A 44 -23.66 2.71 -24.06
C LEU A 44 -24.12 3.68 -22.98
N ASP A 45 -25.43 3.89 -22.84
CA ASP A 45 -26.01 4.74 -21.80
C ASP A 45 -25.64 4.24 -20.40
N LEU A 46 -25.75 2.92 -20.17
CA LEU A 46 -25.40 2.30 -18.89
C LEU A 46 -23.89 2.34 -18.59
N SER A 47 -23.04 2.37 -19.62
CA SER A 47 -21.58 2.38 -19.43
C SER A 47 -21.02 3.69 -18.88
N GLY A 48 -21.73 4.81 -19.07
CA GLY A 48 -21.39 6.11 -18.49
C GLY A 48 -19.98 6.62 -18.79
N GLY A 49 -19.37 6.22 -19.92
CA GLY A 49 -17.98 6.60 -20.26
C GLY A 49 -16.91 5.57 -19.92
N ASP A 50 -17.25 4.45 -19.27
CA ASP A 50 -16.31 3.39 -18.86
C ASP A 50 -16.36 2.18 -19.81
N ALA A 51 -15.33 2.04 -20.65
CA ALA A 51 -15.19 0.91 -21.56
C ALA A 51 -15.17 -0.46 -20.86
N ARG A 52 -14.64 -0.54 -19.63
CA ARG A 52 -14.62 -1.78 -18.85
C ARG A 52 -16.04 -2.20 -18.49
N GLN A 53 -16.88 -1.24 -18.09
CA GLN A 53 -18.28 -1.52 -17.79
C GLN A 53 -19.04 -1.97 -19.02
N ALA A 54 -18.83 -1.32 -20.16
CA ALA A 54 -19.45 -1.72 -21.43
C ALA A 54 -19.07 -3.15 -21.82
N LEU A 55 -17.77 -3.48 -21.82
CA LEU A 55 -17.28 -4.81 -22.21
C LEU A 55 -17.73 -5.91 -21.25
N ASN A 56 -17.68 -5.66 -19.94
CA ASN A 56 -18.15 -6.63 -18.97
C ASN A 56 -19.66 -6.88 -19.13
N THR A 57 -20.46 -5.82 -19.32
CA THR A 57 -21.91 -5.94 -19.51
C THR A 57 -22.26 -6.71 -20.76
N LEU A 58 -21.56 -6.41 -21.86
CA LEU A 58 -21.68 -7.16 -23.11
C LEU A 58 -21.33 -8.64 -22.94
N GLN A 59 -20.24 -8.95 -22.24
CA GLN A 59 -19.83 -10.33 -21.99
C GLN A 59 -20.88 -11.10 -21.19
N SER A 60 -21.41 -10.51 -20.12
CA SER A 60 -22.46 -11.13 -19.30
C SER A 60 -23.73 -11.37 -20.12
N ALA A 61 -24.16 -10.38 -20.91
CA ALA A 61 -25.31 -10.53 -21.79
C ALA A 61 -25.10 -11.63 -22.84
N ALA A 62 -23.89 -11.73 -23.41
CA ALA A 62 -23.54 -12.76 -24.39
C ALA A 62 -23.56 -14.19 -23.81
N VAL A 63 -23.08 -14.36 -22.57
CA VAL A 63 -23.14 -15.66 -21.87
C VAL A 63 -24.59 -16.11 -21.67
N THR A 64 -25.48 -15.19 -21.27
CA THR A 64 -26.90 -15.49 -21.07
C THR A 64 -27.63 -15.74 -22.39
N ALA A 65 -27.26 -15.00 -23.45
CA ALA A 65 -27.91 -15.10 -24.75
C ALA A 65 -27.59 -16.40 -25.51
N GLY A 66 -26.41 -17.01 -25.32
CA GLY A 66 -26.08 -18.31 -25.93
C GLY A 66 -26.18 -18.34 -27.46
N ASP A 67 -25.31 -17.57 -28.13
CA ASP A 67 -25.24 -17.39 -29.59
C ASP A 67 -26.52 -16.79 -30.23
N SER A 68 -27.29 -16.02 -29.45
CA SER A 68 -28.49 -15.32 -29.91
C SER A 68 -28.36 -13.79 -29.88
N GLU A 69 -29.48 -13.10 -30.10
CA GLU A 69 -29.56 -11.65 -30.22
C GLU A 69 -29.63 -10.98 -28.84
N ILE A 70 -28.77 -9.99 -28.60
CA ILE A 70 -28.69 -9.23 -27.36
C ILE A 70 -29.49 -7.93 -27.52
N GLY A 71 -30.72 -7.94 -27.02
CA GLY A 71 -31.59 -6.77 -26.96
C GLY A 71 -31.44 -5.95 -25.67
N PRO A 72 -32.17 -4.83 -25.54
CA PRO A 72 -32.08 -3.93 -24.40
C PRO A 72 -32.44 -4.59 -23.06
N GLU A 73 -33.38 -5.53 -23.03
CA GLU A 73 -33.75 -6.27 -21.81
C GLU A 73 -32.60 -7.16 -21.32
N ALA A 74 -31.91 -7.86 -22.23
CA ALA A 74 -30.76 -8.69 -21.90
C ALA A 74 -29.58 -7.85 -21.38
N VAL A 75 -29.38 -6.65 -21.94
CA VAL A 75 -28.38 -5.70 -21.46
C VAL A 75 -28.73 -5.17 -20.07
N ALA A 76 -29.99 -4.78 -19.84
CA ALA A 76 -30.46 -4.28 -18.56
C ALA A 76 -30.38 -5.36 -17.47
N GLU A 77 -30.78 -6.59 -17.78
CA GLU A 77 -30.67 -7.72 -16.86
C GLU A 77 -29.21 -8.04 -16.54
N ALA A 78 -28.32 -8.07 -17.53
CA ALA A 78 -26.89 -8.28 -17.33
C ALA A 78 -26.25 -7.16 -16.48
N ALA A 79 -26.71 -5.92 -16.63
CA ALA A 79 -26.26 -4.80 -15.81
C ALA A 79 -26.80 -4.88 -14.37
N GLN A 80 -28.07 -5.28 -14.19
CA GLN A 80 -28.71 -5.42 -12.87
C GLN A 80 -28.13 -6.58 -12.06
N GLN A 81 -27.93 -7.75 -12.70
CA GLN A 81 -27.25 -8.89 -12.08
C GLN A 81 -25.84 -8.50 -11.64
N ARG A 82 -25.13 -7.67 -12.43
CA ARG A 82 -23.85 -7.10 -12.03
C ARG A 82 -24.00 -6.13 -10.87
N LEU A 83 -24.98 -5.24 -10.84
CA LEU A 83 -25.15 -4.29 -9.73
C LEU A 83 -25.33 -5.03 -8.40
N LEU A 84 -26.16 -6.09 -8.41
CA LEU A 84 -26.37 -6.97 -7.25
C LEU A 84 -25.14 -7.82 -6.90
N ALA A 85 -24.38 -8.26 -7.91
CA ALA A 85 -23.10 -8.91 -7.70
C ALA A 85 -22.06 -7.91 -7.17
N TYR A 86 -22.07 -6.64 -7.59
CA TYR A 86 -21.13 -5.61 -7.20
C TYR A 86 -21.40 -5.09 -5.79
N ASP A 87 -22.66 -4.99 -5.36
CA ASP A 87 -23.03 -4.71 -3.96
C ASP A 87 -22.63 -5.87 -3.05
N ARG A 88 -22.88 -7.12 -3.46
CA ARG A 88 -22.42 -8.31 -2.71
C ARG A 88 -20.90 -8.49 -2.71
N VAL A 89 -20.25 -8.23 -3.85
CA VAL A 89 -18.79 -8.31 -4.01
C VAL A 89 -18.12 -7.15 -3.28
N GLY A 90 -18.72 -5.96 -3.23
CA GLY A 90 -18.20 -4.81 -2.49
C GLY A 90 -18.07 -5.10 -0.99
N ASP A 91 -19.15 -5.55 -0.36
CA ASP A 91 -19.13 -5.91 1.07
C ASP A 91 -18.24 -7.15 1.33
N GLN A 92 -18.33 -8.20 0.50
CA GLN A 92 -17.52 -9.42 0.65
C GLN A 92 -16.02 -9.19 0.36
N HIS A 93 -15.67 -8.26 -0.54
CA HIS A 93 -14.30 -7.83 -0.82
C HIS A 93 -13.65 -7.25 0.44
N TYR A 94 -14.34 -6.33 1.11
CA TYR A 94 -13.84 -5.71 2.34
C TYR A 94 -13.75 -6.72 3.48
N GLU A 95 -14.72 -7.63 3.61
CA GLU A 95 -14.69 -8.67 4.64
C GLU A 95 -13.52 -9.64 4.45
N ALA A 96 -13.33 -10.19 3.25
CA ALA A 96 -12.25 -11.13 2.96
C ALA A 96 -10.87 -10.47 3.11
N THR A 97 -10.71 -9.24 2.63
CA THR A 97 -9.46 -8.48 2.77
C THR A 97 -9.16 -8.15 4.23
N SER A 98 -10.19 -7.77 4.99
CA SER A 98 -10.10 -7.49 6.43
C SER A 98 -9.70 -8.74 7.20
N ALA A 99 -10.30 -9.89 6.89
CA ALA A 99 -9.96 -11.17 7.48
C ALA A 99 -8.52 -11.58 7.12
N PHE A 100 -8.11 -11.41 5.87
CA PHE A 100 -6.76 -11.70 5.40
C PHE A 100 -5.68 -10.94 6.19
N ILE A 101 -5.83 -9.61 6.33
CA ILE A 101 -4.88 -8.80 7.12
C ILE A 101 -4.90 -9.21 8.59
N LYS A 102 -6.10 -9.42 9.17
CA LYS A 102 -6.21 -9.83 10.58
C LYS A 102 -5.61 -11.19 10.85
N SER A 103 -5.68 -12.14 9.91
CA SER A 103 -5.02 -13.44 10.02
C SER A 103 -3.49 -13.31 10.00
N MET A 104 -2.94 -12.50 9.08
CA MET A 104 -1.50 -12.21 9.07
C MET A 104 -1.04 -11.54 10.38
N ARG A 105 -1.78 -10.53 10.84
CA ARG A 105 -1.53 -9.84 12.12
C ARG A 105 -1.66 -10.77 13.33
N GLY A 106 -2.64 -11.68 13.28
CA GLY A 106 -3.00 -12.61 14.35
C GLY A 106 -2.11 -13.84 14.47
N ASN A 107 -1.06 -13.95 13.65
CA ASN A 107 -0.15 -15.10 13.62
C ASN A 107 -0.79 -16.41 13.13
N ASP A 108 -1.77 -16.33 12.24
CA ASP A 108 -2.47 -17.50 11.69
C ASP A 108 -2.17 -17.64 10.19
N PRO A 109 -1.09 -18.36 9.80
CA PRO A 109 -0.72 -18.56 8.41
C PRO A 109 -1.76 -19.39 7.65
N ASP A 110 -2.44 -20.33 8.30
CA ASP A 110 -3.44 -21.19 7.67
C ASP A 110 -4.67 -20.36 7.29
N ALA A 111 -5.18 -19.53 8.21
CA ALA A 111 -6.27 -18.62 7.92
C ALA A 111 -5.86 -17.56 6.88
N ALA A 112 -4.63 -17.04 6.93
CA ALA A 112 -4.14 -16.09 5.93
C ALA A 112 -4.14 -16.72 4.52
N LEU A 113 -3.68 -17.96 4.38
CA LEU A 113 -3.70 -18.68 3.11
C LEU A 113 -5.13 -19.00 2.64
N TYR A 114 -6.04 -19.33 3.56
CA TYR A 114 -7.45 -19.54 3.23
C TYR A 114 -8.10 -18.27 2.65
N TRP A 115 -7.91 -17.11 3.30
CA TRP A 115 -8.47 -15.85 2.81
C TRP A 115 -7.79 -15.37 1.53
N LEU A 116 -6.49 -15.62 1.37
CA LEU A 116 -5.80 -15.41 0.11
C LEU A 116 -6.44 -16.21 -1.03
N ALA A 117 -6.60 -17.53 -0.85
CA ALA A 117 -7.22 -18.40 -1.84
C ALA A 117 -8.67 -17.98 -2.13
N SER A 118 -9.42 -17.56 -1.11
CA SER A 118 -10.79 -17.06 -1.25
C SER A 118 -10.84 -15.80 -2.12
N MET A 119 -9.96 -14.82 -1.89
CA MET A 119 -9.88 -13.61 -2.71
C MET A 119 -9.47 -13.92 -4.15
N VAL A 120 -8.47 -14.79 -4.37
CA VAL A 120 -8.05 -15.21 -5.71
C VAL A 120 -9.20 -15.90 -6.46
N ALA A 121 -9.91 -16.80 -5.80
CA ALA A 121 -11.07 -17.49 -6.39
C ALA A 121 -12.23 -16.53 -6.70
N ALA A 122 -12.40 -15.47 -5.90
CA ALA A 122 -13.40 -14.42 -6.13
C ALA A 122 -13.01 -13.43 -7.25
N GLY A 123 -11.83 -13.59 -7.87
CA GLY A 123 -11.37 -12.72 -8.95
C GLY A 123 -10.81 -11.37 -8.48
N GLU A 124 -10.33 -11.31 -7.24
CA GLU A 124 -9.70 -10.11 -6.68
C GLU A 124 -8.46 -9.67 -7.48
N ASP A 125 -8.21 -8.36 -7.57
CA ASP A 125 -6.99 -7.84 -8.21
C ASP A 125 -5.75 -8.39 -7.47
N PRO A 126 -4.88 -9.21 -8.12
CA PRO A 126 -3.73 -9.79 -7.46
C PRO A 126 -2.72 -8.71 -7.01
N THR A 127 -2.65 -7.57 -7.71
CA THR A 127 -1.83 -6.44 -7.27
C THR A 127 -2.46 -5.79 -6.02
N PHE A 128 -3.78 -5.76 -5.90
CA PHE A 128 -4.45 -5.34 -4.66
C PHE A 128 -4.09 -6.24 -3.49
N ILE A 129 -4.16 -7.56 -3.66
CA ILE A 129 -3.75 -8.53 -2.63
C ILE A 129 -2.28 -8.28 -2.23
N ALA A 130 -1.38 -8.13 -3.20
CA ALA A 130 0.04 -7.92 -2.93
C ALA A 130 0.28 -6.62 -2.13
N ARG A 131 -0.42 -5.52 -2.46
CA ARG A 131 -0.38 -4.27 -1.68
C ARG A 131 -0.76 -4.50 -0.22
N ARG A 132 -1.75 -5.36 0.06
CA ARG A 132 -2.17 -5.67 1.44
C ARG A 132 -1.10 -6.43 2.22
N ILE A 133 -0.36 -7.32 1.58
CA ILE A 133 0.78 -8.03 2.20
C ILE A 133 1.90 -7.04 2.52
N VAL A 134 2.21 -6.10 1.60
CA VAL A 134 3.23 -5.05 1.83
C VAL A 134 2.86 -4.16 3.02
N ILE A 135 1.58 -3.76 3.13
CA ILE A 135 1.08 -2.99 4.27
C ILE A 135 1.31 -3.78 5.56
N ALA A 136 0.81 -5.03 5.64
CA ALA A 136 0.95 -5.87 6.83
C ALA A 136 2.41 -6.11 7.23
N ALA A 137 3.31 -6.29 6.26
CA ALA A 137 4.74 -6.44 6.52
C ALA A 137 5.36 -5.20 7.20
N SER A 138 4.92 -3.99 6.81
CA SER A 138 5.42 -2.75 7.40
C SER A 138 4.70 -2.32 8.70
N GLU A 139 3.39 -2.58 8.78
CA GLU A 139 2.51 -2.17 9.89
C GLU A 139 2.57 -3.14 11.06
N ASP A 140 2.55 -4.44 10.78
CA ASP A 140 2.34 -5.49 11.80
C ASP A 140 3.62 -6.27 12.13
N VAL A 141 4.60 -6.32 11.22
CA VAL A 141 5.93 -6.94 11.46
C VAL A 141 6.99 -5.88 11.74
N GLY A 142 7.05 -4.83 10.93
CA GLY A 142 7.92 -3.68 11.16
C GLY A 142 9.40 -4.05 11.29
N ASN A 143 10.09 -3.46 12.27
CA ASN A 143 11.50 -3.73 12.50
C ASN A 143 11.76 -5.01 13.31
N ALA A 144 10.72 -5.72 13.77
CA ALA A 144 10.92 -7.01 14.42
C ALA A 144 11.46 -8.04 13.43
N ASP A 145 11.04 -7.96 12.16
CA ASP A 145 11.73 -8.58 11.04
C ASP A 145 11.65 -7.74 9.75
N PRO A 146 12.64 -6.86 9.49
CA PRO A 146 12.66 -5.99 8.32
C PRO A 146 12.67 -6.73 6.96
N ARG A 147 13.00 -8.03 6.96
CA ARG A 147 13.00 -8.85 5.73
C ARG A 147 11.60 -9.13 5.24
N ALA A 148 10.58 -9.06 6.11
CA ALA A 148 9.18 -9.24 5.72
C ALA A 148 8.76 -8.25 4.62
N LEU A 149 9.16 -6.98 4.74
CA LEU A 149 8.87 -5.97 3.73
C LEU A 149 9.57 -6.28 2.40
N GLN A 150 10.82 -6.74 2.44
CA GLN A 150 11.56 -7.11 1.23
C GLN A 150 10.91 -8.29 0.51
N LEU A 151 10.49 -9.32 1.26
CA LEU A 151 9.80 -10.47 0.69
C LEU A 151 8.43 -10.08 0.12
N ALA A 152 7.66 -9.24 0.83
CA ALA A 152 6.37 -8.75 0.34
C ALA A 152 6.50 -7.92 -0.94
N VAL A 153 7.52 -7.05 -1.04
CA VAL A 153 7.82 -6.29 -2.25
C VAL A 153 8.24 -7.22 -3.39
N ALA A 154 9.09 -8.21 -3.12
CA ALA A 154 9.48 -9.20 -4.13
C ALA A 154 8.26 -10.00 -4.62
N ALA A 155 7.33 -10.36 -3.74
CA ALA A 155 6.09 -11.02 -4.12
C ALA A 155 5.18 -10.10 -4.96
N MET A 156 5.08 -8.81 -4.62
CA MET A 156 4.36 -7.82 -5.44
C MET A 156 4.95 -7.70 -6.85
N GLN A 157 6.27 -7.61 -6.96
CA GLN A 157 6.96 -7.57 -8.25
C GLN A 157 6.73 -8.87 -9.03
N ALA A 158 6.84 -10.04 -8.38
CA ALA A 158 6.55 -11.32 -9.00
C ALA A 158 5.10 -11.36 -9.52
N THR A 159 4.14 -10.84 -8.75
CA THR A 159 2.74 -10.73 -9.18
C THR A 159 2.57 -9.87 -10.43
N GLU A 160 3.25 -8.74 -10.53
CA GLU A 160 3.20 -7.87 -11.71
C GLU A 160 3.89 -8.49 -12.93
N MET A 161 5.01 -9.20 -12.73
CA MET A 161 5.80 -9.78 -13.81
C MET A 161 5.20 -11.08 -14.36
N ILE A 162 4.58 -11.89 -13.50
CA ILE A 162 4.14 -13.26 -13.82
C ILE A 162 2.63 -13.31 -14.02
N GLY A 163 1.84 -12.61 -13.20
CA GLY A 163 0.39 -12.70 -13.21
C GLY A 163 -0.15 -14.02 -12.64
N LEU A 164 -1.47 -14.10 -12.46
CA LEU A 164 -2.15 -15.32 -12.05
C LEU A 164 -2.29 -16.30 -13.24
N PRO A 165 -2.31 -17.62 -13.01
CA PRO A 165 -2.32 -18.28 -11.69
C PRO A 165 -0.96 -18.39 -10.99
N GLU A 166 0.17 -18.32 -11.69
CA GLU A 166 1.49 -18.62 -11.12
C GLU A 166 1.93 -17.66 -10.01
N ALA A 167 1.49 -16.40 -10.04
CA ALA A 167 1.73 -15.42 -8.98
C ALA A 167 1.18 -15.85 -7.61
N GLN A 168 0.22 -16.78 -7.55
CA GLN A 168 -0.33 -17.29 -6.29
C GLN A 168 0.74 -17.89 -5.39
N TYR A 169 1.81 -18.48 -5.95
CA TYR A 169 2.91 -19.03 -5.17
C TYR A 169 3.70 -17.94 -4.45
N ALA A 170 3.98 -16.82 -5.13
CA ALA A 170 4.68 -15.68 -4.55
C ALA A 170 3.82 -15.01 -3.46
N LEU A 171 2.52 -14.83 -3.73
CA LEU A 171 1.58 -14.28 -2.75
C LEU A 171 1.46 -15.18 -1.51
N ALA A 172 1.33 -16.49 -1.69
CA ALA A 172 1.25 -17.46 -0.59
C ALA A 172 2.52 -17.50 0.25
N GLN A 173 3.70 -17.47 -0.40
CA GLN A 173 4.98 -17.41 0.30
C GLN A 173 5.10 -16.15 1.17
N ALA A 174 4.74 -14.98 0.64
CA ALA A 174 4.83 -13.74 1.40
C ALA A 174 3.77 -13.66 2.52
N ALA A 175 2.53 -14.05 2.24
CA ALA A 175 1.45 -14.03 3.23
C ALA A 175 1.75 -14.94 4.43
N SER A 176 2.17 -16.19 4.16
CA SER A 176 2.56 -17.12 5.23
C SER A 176 3.78 -16.64 6.02
N TYR A 177 4.78 -16.06 5.34
CA TYR A 177 5.93 -15.47 6.05
C TYR A 177 5.52 -14.33 6.98
N VAL A 178 4.73 -13.36 6.49
CA VAL A 178 4.24 -12.23 7.30
C VAL A 178 3.40 -12.73 8.47
N ALA A 179 2.53 -13.72 8.24
CA ALA A 179 1.75 -14.35 9.29
C ALA A 179 2.64 -15.01 10.36
N SER A 180 3.73 -15.68 9.99
CA SER A 180 4.62 -16.36 10.94
C SER A 180 5.75 -15.50 11.53
N ALA A 181 5.96 -14.28 11.03
CA ALA A 181 7.04 -13.40 11.50
C ALA A 181 6.76 -12.80 12.88
N PRO A 182 7.79 -12.47 13.70
CA PRO A 182 7.62 -11.68 14.92
C PRO A 182 6.86 -10.38 14.66
N LYS A 183 5.97 -9.97 15.57
CA LYS A 183 5.09 -8.82 15.36
C LYS A 183 5.61 -7.58 16.06
N SER A 184 5.59 -6.45 15.36
CA SER A 184 5.81 -5.14 15.96
C SER A 184 5.17 -4.04 15.12
N ASN A 185 4.33 -3.25 15.77
CA ASN A 185 3.75 -2.03 15.21
C ASN A 185 4.53 -0.77 15.62
N ARG A 186 5.69 -0.91 16.28
CA ARG A 186 6.37 0.21 16.94
C ARG A 186 6.84 1.29 15.98
N ALA A 187 7.27 0.93 14.78
CA ALA A 187 7.66 1.90 13.75
C ALA A 187 6.46 2.76 13.29
N GLY A 188 5.31 2.13 13.02
CA GLY A 188 4.08 2.82 12.62
C GLY A 188 3.51 3.69 13.75
N ALA A 189 3.45 3.14 14.97
CA ALA A 189 2.99 3.88 16.15
C ALA A 189 3.86 5.12 16.42
N ALA A 190 5.19 5.00 16.28
CA ALA A 190 6.11 6.11 16.44
C ALA A 190 5.90 7.22 15.40
N TYR A 191 5.65 6.84 14.13
CA TYR A 191 5.35 7.80 13.07
C TYR A 191 4.06 8.58 13.38
N PHE A 192 2.97 7.89 13.74
CA PHE A 192 1.71 8.56 14.03
C PHE A 192 1.76 9.44 15.29
N ALA A 193 2.56 9.05 16.29
CA ALA A 193 2.82 9.92 17.44
C ALA A 193 3.58 11.20 17.05
N ALA A 194 4.60 11.09 16.20
CA ALA A 194 5.32 12.26 15.68
C ALA A 194 4.44 13.13 14.76
N LEU A 195 3.56 12.51 13.96
CA LEU A 195 2.60 13.21 13.12
C LEU A 195 1.63 14.04 13.95
N ALA A 196 1.11 13.48 15.04
CA ALA A 196 0.21 14.19 15.95
C ALA A 196 0.86 15.48 16.52
N GLU A 197 2.14 15.42 16.89
CA GLU A 197 2.88 16.61 17.36
C GLU A 197 3.02 17.69 16.27
N VAL A 198 3.18 17.29 15.00
CA VAL A 198 3.23 18.22 13.86
C VAL A 198 1.85 18.81 13.56
N GLU A 199 0.78 18.03 13.71
CA GLU A 199 -0.59 18.51 13.53
C GLU A 199 -1.00 19.49 14.65
N GLU A 200 -0.58 19.24 15.88
CA GLU A 200 -0.88 20.07 17.04
C GLU A 200 -0.08 21.38 17.05
N HIS A 201 1.24 21.31 16.82
CA HIS A 201 2.15 22.45 17.00
C HIS A 201 2.59 23.10 15.69
N GLY A 202 2.17 22.55 14.56
CA GLY A 202 2.68 22.92 13.24
C GLY A 202 4.14 22.49 13.05
N ARG A 203 4.75 23.01 11.99
CA ARG A 203 6.16 22.72 11.68
C ARG A 203 7.09 23.57 12.55
N LEU A 204 7.57 23.00 13.65
CA LEU A 204 8.58 23.62 14.51
C LEU A 204 9.90 23.90 13.76
N PRO A 205 10.65 24.95 14.16
CA PRO A 205 11.91 25.31 13.50
C PRO A 205 12.99 24.25 13.74
N VAL A 206 13.81 24.01 12.70
CA VAL A 206 15.00 23.15 12.81
C VAL A 206 16.05 23.82 13.70
N PRO A 207 16.65 23.12 14.69
CA PRO A 207 17.75 23.63 15.50
C PRO A 207 18.90 24.17 14.65
N LEU A 208 19.54 25.28 15.06
CA LEU A 208 20.54 25.99 14.25
C LEU A 208 21.71 25.10 13.82
N HIS A 209 22.21 24.25 14.73
CA HIS A 209 23.32 23.34 14.46
C HIS A 209 22.96 22.23 13.46
N LEU A 210 21.67 21.94 13.23
CA LEU A 210 21.23 20.99 12.21
C LEU A 210 20.93 21.64 10.85
N ARG A 211 20.94 22.97 10.76
CA ARG A 211 20.69 23.68 9.50
C ARG A 211 21.89 23.54 8.55
N PRO A 212 21.67 23.53 7.22
CA PRO A 212 22.74 23.36 6.26
C PRO A 212 23.76 24.49 6.33
N SER A 213 25.01 24.15 6.63
CA SER A 213 26.16 25.07 6.64
C SER A 213 26.68 25.41 5.24
N SER A 214 26.22 24.70 4.20
CA SER A 214 26.59 24.93 2.79
C SER A 214 26.22 26.33 2.29
N HIS A 215 25.24 26.98 2.91
CA HIS A 215 24.86 28.36 2.62
C HIS A 215 25.78 29.34 3.37
N ARG A 216 26.97 29.62 2.82
CA ARG A 216 28.03 30.43 3.47
C ARG A 216 27.56 31.75 4.09
N ARG A 217 26.61 32.44 3.47
CA ARG A 217 26.03 33.68 4.00
C ARG A 217 25.23 33.40 5.29
N LEU A 218 24.30 32.45 5.25
CA LEU A 218 23.49 32.06 6.41
C LEU A 218 24.33 31.42 7.52
N ALA A 219 25.38 30.66 7.17
CA ALA A 219 26.31 30.09 8.14
C ALA A 219 27.08 31.20 8.90
N ARG A 220 27.56 32.23 8.19
CA ARG A 220 28.30 33.36 8.79
C ARG A 220 27.39 34.34 9.54
N GLU A 221 26.25 34.70 8.97
CA GLU A 221 25.37 35.76 9.49
C GLU A 221 24.34 35.23 10.51
N GLN A 222 23.89 33.97 10.36
CA GLN A 222 22.79 33.40 11.15
C GLN A 222 23.19 32.12 11.91
N GLY A 223 24.47 31.73 11.86
CA GLY A 223 25.00 30.61 12.64
C GLY A 223 24.53 29.22 12.18
N TYR A 224 24.11 29.06 10.92
CA TYR A 224 23.65 27.76 10.42
C TYR A 224 24.76 26.71 10.48
N GLY A 225 24.45 25.56 11.07
CA GLY A 225 25.38 24.45 11.25
C GLY A 225 26.48 24.71 12.28
N ARG A 226 26.49 25.88 12.94
CA ARG A 226 27.46 26.17 13.99
C ARG A 226 27.15 25.32 15.21
N GLY A 227 28.17 24.64 15.74
CA GLY A 227 28.02 23.75 16.90
C GLY A 227 27.51 22.35 16.57
N TYR A 228 27.42 21.99 15.28
CA TYR A 228 27.13 20.62 14.89
C TYR A 228 28.28 19.69 15.29
N LEU A 229 27.95 18.65 16.05
CA LEU A 229 28.85 17.57 16.40
C LEU A 229 28.61 16.41 15.44
N TYR A 230 29.66 15.98 14.72
CA TYR A 230 29.58 14.90 13.74
C TYR A 230 29.74 13.55 14.45
N PRO A 231 28.71 12.69 14.54
CA PRO A 231 28.75 11.52 15.43
C PRO A 231 29.90 10.55 15.17
N HIS A 232 30.38 10.42 13.93
CA HIS A 232 31.47 9.50 13.59
C HIS A 232 32.83 9.91 14.16
N ASP A 233 32.99 11.15 14.62
CA ASP A 233 34.20 11.60 15.31
C ASP A 233 34.22 11.18 16.79
N TYR A 234 33.10 10.64 17.30
CA TYR A 234 32.93 10.25 18.69
C TYR A 234 32.89 8.72 18.87
N ALA A 235 33.18 8.27 20.09
CA ALA A 235 33.10 6.84 20.44
C ALA A 235 31.70 6.27 20.15
N ASP A 236 31.64 5.00 19.74
CA ASP A 236 30.41 4.31 19.32
C ASP A 236 29.65 4.97 18.14
N ALA A 237 30.29 5.93 17.45
CA ALA A 237 29.64 6.83 16.50
C ALA A 237 28.41 7.54 17.08
N ASP A 238 28.49 7.94 18.35
CA ASP A 238 27.41 8.57 19.11
C ASP A 238 27.90 9.79 19.89
N VAL A 239 27.10 10.86 19.87
CA VAL A 239 27.38 12.09 20.62
C VAL A 239 26.09 12.61 21.23
N ASP A 240 26.21 13.15 22.45
CA ASP A 240 25.10 13.81 23.11
C ASP A 240 24.83 15.17 22.45
N GLN A 241 23.83 15.20 21.57
CA GLN A 241 23.40 16.37 20.81
C GLN A 241 21.88 16.33 20.67
N GLU A 242 21.23 17.48 20.82
CA GLU A 242 19.78 17.58 20.61
C GLU A 242 19.45 17.53 19.12
N TYR A 243 18.54 16.65 18.73
CA TYR A 243 18.10 16.52 17.33
C TYR A 243 16.66 16.96 17.09
N LEU A 244 15.82 16.88 18.14
CA LEU A 244 14.47 17.41 18.10
C LEU A 244 14.48 18.94 18.26
N PRO A 245 13.45 19.65 17.78
CA PRO A 245 13.23 21.05 18.14
C PRO A 245 13.18 21.25 19.65
N ASP A 246 13.56 22.43 20.14
CA ASP A 246 13.65 22.76 21.58
C ASP A 246 12.36 22.41 22.35
N ALA A 247 11.19 22.64 21.74
CA ALA A 247 9.89 22.35 22.34
C ALA A 247 9.59 20.84 22.53
N LEU A 248 10.33 19.96 21.84
CA LEU A 248 10.16 18.51 21.86
C LEU A 248 11.36 17.78 22.49
N VAL A 249 12.32 18.50 23.08
CA VAL A 249 13.47 17.90 23.76
C VAL A 249 12.99 16.92 24.84
N GLY A 250 13.59 15.73 24.84
CA GLY A 250 13.25 14.64 25.75
C GLY A 250 12.04 13.79 25.33
N ARG A 251 11.30 14.15 24.28
CA ARG A 251 10.25 13.28 23.72
C ARG A 251 10.86 12.01 23.12
N VAL A 252 10.16 10.89 23.31
CA VAL A 252 10.52 9.59 22.73
C VAL A 252 9.32 9.08 21.94
N PHE A 253 9.47 9.02 20.61
CA PHE A 253 8.43 8.46 19.73
C PHE A 253 8.62 6.96 19.48
N TYR A 254 9.87 6.55 19.28
CA TYR A 254 10.21 5.16 18.94
C TYR A 254 10.70 4.40 20.18
N GLU A 255 9.86 3.47 20.61
CA GLU A 255 10.13 2.49 21.66
C GLU A 255 10.05 1.09 21.05
N PRO A 256 11.20 0.49 20.69
CA PRO A 256 11.23 -0.86 20.11
C PRO A 256 10.59 -1.89 21.04
N SER A 257 9.97 -2.93 20.46
CA SER A 257 9.48 -4.08 21.21
C SER A 257 10.62 -5.03 21.58
N GLU A 258 10.30 -6.09 22.31
CA GLU A 258 11.23 -7.19 22.61
C GLU A 258 11.18 -8.30 21.54
N GLU A 259 10.46 -8.08 20.44
CA GLU A 259 10.24 -9.07 19.40
C GLU A 259 11.33 -9.02 18.33
N GLY A 260 11.81 -10.20 17.91
CA GLY A 260 12.74 -10.35 16.80
C GLY A 260 13.98 -9.46 16.92
N LEU A 261 14.27 -8.68 15.87
CA LEU A 261 15.41 -7.77 15.83
C LEU A 261 15.20 -6.50 16.68
N GLU A 262 13.97 -6.15 17.04
CA GLU A 262 13.71 -4.96 17.86
C GLU A 262 14.30 -5.07 19.26
N LEU A 263 14.45 -6.27 19.81
CA LEU A 263 15.16 -6.48 21.07
C LEU A 263 16.57 -5.87 21.04
N LYS A 264 17.37 -6.22 20.02
CA LYS A 264 18.73 -5.71 19.85
C LYS A 264 18.76 -4.22 19.54
N ILE A 265 17.78 -3.73 18.79
CA ILE A 265 17.62 -2.30 18.52
C ILE A 265 17.35 -1.55 19.84
N GLY A 266 16.42 -2.05 20.65
CA GLY A 266 16.07 -1.53 21.96
C GLY A 266 17.26 -1.49 22.91
N GLU A 267 18.00 -2.59 23.03
CA GLU A 267 19.23 -2.68 23.84
C GLU A 267 20.27 -1.63 23.43
N ARG A 268 20.51 -1.48 22.12
CA ARG A 268 21.44 -0.48 21.59
C ARG A 268 20.98 0.93 21.93
N LEU A 269 19.71 1.27 21.64
CA LEU A 269 19.18 2.62 21.90
C LEU A 269 19.17 2.96 23.39
N ALA A 270 18.80 2.00 24.25
CA ALA A 270 18.83 2.18 25.70
C ALA A 270 20.25 2.41 26.21
N ARG A 271 21.24 1.68 25.68
CA ARG A 271 22.66 1.88 26.02
C ARG A 271 23.14 3.28 25.65
N LEU A 272 22.86 3.74 24.42
CA LEU A 272 23.25 5.09 23.99
C LEU A 272 22.58 6.18 24.85
N ARG A 273 21.28 6.04 25.15
CA ARG A 273 20.56 6.98 26.03
C ARG A 273 21.19 7.05 27.44
N ARG A 274 21.61 5.91 28.00
CA ARG A 274 22.32 5.87 29.29
C ARG A 274 23.68 6.57 29.22
N GLN A 275 24.49 6.27 28.20
CA GLN A 275 25.82 6.90 28.01
C GLN A 275 25.71 8.43 27.89
N ARG A 276 24.73 8.93 27.14
CA ARG A 276 24.46 10.37 27.02
C ARG A 276 24.05 11.00 28.35
N LEU A 277 23.17 10.35 29.12
CA LEU A 277 22.77 10.84 30.44
C LEU A 277 23.95 10.88 31.43
N GLU A 278 24.83 9.89 31.40
CA GLU A 278 26.05 9.84 32.21
C GLU A 278 27.02 10.96 31.83
N ALA A 279 27.22 11.21 30.53
CA ALA A 279 28.05 12.32 30.03
C ALA A 279 27.52 13.68 30.52
N ARG A 280 26.21 13.92 30.42
CA ARG A 280 25.55 15.14 30.95
C ARG A 280 25.81 15.33 32.44
N ARG A 281 25.74 14.26 33.23
CA ARG A 281 25.95 14.30 34.69
C ARG A 281 27.41 14.52 35.08
N ALA A 282 28.34 14.02 34.28
CA ALA A 282 29.77 14.17 34.52
C ALA A 282 30.29 15.59 34.21
N GLY A 283 29.46 16.48 33.64
CA GLY A 283 29.89 17.81 33.20
C GLY A 283 30.92 17.77 32.07
N GLY A 284 31.00 16.64 31.35
CA GLY A 284 31.94 16.45 30.27
C GLY A 284 31.56 17.32 29.09
N ASP A 285 32.48 18.18 28.67
CA ASP A 285 32.48 18.73 27.30
C ASP A 285 32.48 17.53 26.34
N PRO A 286 31.68 17.52 25.26
CA PRO A 286 31.73 16.46 24.26
C PRO A 286 33.05 16.63 23.51
N GLY A 287 34.12 16.05 24.08
CA GLY A 287 35.50 16.17 23.63
C GLY A 287 35.72 15.79 22.18
#